data_AF-A0A8T4IUY8-F1
#
_entry.id   AF-A0A8T4IUY8-F1
#
_cell.length_a   1.000
_cell.length_b   1.000
_cell.length_c   1.000
_cell.angle_alpha   90.00
_cell.angle_beta   90.00
_cell.angle_gamma   90.00
#
_symmetry.space_group_name_H-M   'P 1'
#
loop_
_entity.id
_entity.type
_entity.pdbx_description
1 polymer ?
#
loop_
_entity_poly.entity_id
_entity_poly.type
_entity_poly.pdbx_seq_one_letter_code
_entity_poly.pdbx_strand_id
1 'polypeptide(L)'
;AGLGLGSRVLWREVRTPRDNEAETHAPGGLVPAPALCGAGGALLHASNTAPLAGLYRVGGWSHPGGGLPHAGMSGALVAGLIVEGEHWRGSR
;
A
#
# COMPACT_ATOMS: atom_id res chain seq x y z
N ALA A 1 27.60 4.10 -15.15
CA ALA A 1 27.74 4.98 -16.33
C ALA A 1 28.36 6.30 -15.88
N GLY A 2 29.57 6.65 -16.35
CA GLY A 2 30.31 7.85 -15.94
C GLY A 2 29.74 9.15 -16.50
N LEU A 3 28.45 9.42 -16.24
CA LEU A 3 27.70 10.56 -16.80
C LEU A 3 28.10 11.92 -16.22
N GLY A 4 29.08 11.99 -15.30
CA GLY A 4 29.60 13.26 -14.77
C GLY A 4 28.57 14.15 -14.06
N LEU A 5 27.50 13.57 -13.51
CA LEU A 5 26.36 14.33 -12.96
C LEU A 5 26.71 15.12 -11.68
N GLY A 6 27.79 14.75 -10.98
CA GLY A 6 28.16 15.35 -9.70
C GLY A 6 28.37 16.86 -9.75
N SER A 7 29.01 17.38 -10.81
CA SER A 7 29.24 18.83 -10.97
C SER A 7 27.98 19.63 -11.33
N ARG A 8 26.85 18.96 -11.59
CA ARG A 8 25.57 19.57 -11.99
C ARG A 8 24.51 19.54 -10.89
N VAL A 9 24.82 18.99 -9.72
CA VAL A 9 23.88 18.90 -8.59
C VAL A 9 23.74 20.27 -7.94
N LEU A 10 22.53 20.84 -7.94
CA LEU A 10 22.22 22.09 -7.25
C LEU A 10 21.73 21.86 -5.81
N TRP A 11 21.08 20.71 -5.56
CA TRP A 11 20.57 20.31 -4.27
C TRP A 11 20.49 18.78 -4.19
N ARG A 12 20.65 18.23 -2.99
CA ARG A 12 20.57 16.79 -2.73
C ARG A 12 20.08 16.52 -1.32
N GLU A 13 19.10 15.62 -1.20
CA GLU A 13 18.75 14.94 0.02
C GLU A 13 18.95 13.43 -0.16
N VAL A 14 19.42 12.77 0.90
CA VAL A 14 19.55 11.31 0.91
C VAL A 14 18.48 10.77 1.82
N ARG A 15 17.68 9.88 1.27
CA ARG A 15 16.64 9.14 1.98
C ARG A 15 17.02 7.66 1.94
N THR A 16 16.93 7.03 3.09
CA THR A 16 17.26 5.61 3.31
C THR A 16 16.01 4.87 3.76
N PRO A 17 16.01 3.52 3.73
CA PRO A 17 14.90 2.76 4.30
C PRO A 17 14.60 3.12 5.77
N ARG A 18 15.61 3.46 6.57
CA ARG A 18 15.40 3.91 7.96
C ARG A 18 14.54 5.17 8.03
N ASP A 19 14.73 6.10 7.10
CA ASP A 19 13.95 7.34 7.08
C ASP A 19 12.49 7.06 6.71
N ASN A 20 12.27 6.08 5.81
CA ASN A 20 10.91 5.62 5.49
C ASN A 20 10.25 4.89 6.66
N GLU A 21 10.98 4.06 7.39
CA GLU A 21 10.49 3.39 8.61
C GLU A 21 10.12 4.40 9.70
N ALA A 22 10.94 5.43 9.89
CA ALA A 22 10.67 6.47 10.87
C ALA A 22 9.40 7.29 10.54
N GLU A 23 9.15 7.56 9.25
CA GLU A 23 8.00 8.35 8.81
C GLU A 23 6.70 7.55 8.68
N THR A 24 6.79 6.31 8.23
CA THR A 24 5.60 5.51 7.87
C THR A 24 5.31 4.38 8.83
N HIS A 25 6.25 4.10 9.74
CA HIS A 25 6.25 2.92 10.61
C HIS A 25 6.21 1.59 9.85
N ALA A 26 6.53 1.59 8.54
CA ALA A 26 6.72 0.37 7.78
C ALA A 26 8.02 -0.31 8.23
N PRO A 27 7.97 -1.53 8.80
CA PRO A 27 9.15 -2.19 9.35
C PRO A 27 10.25 -2.34 8.28
N GLY A 28 11.47 -1.98 8.63
CA GLY A 28 12.62 -2.00 7.71
C GLY A 28 12.52 -1.02 6.53
N GLY A 29 11.58 -0.08 6.56
CA GLY A 29 11.39 0.91 5.50
C GLY A 29 10.75 0.35 4.24
N LEU A 30 10.01 -0.75 4.37
CA LEU A 30 9.40 -1.42 3.23
C LEU A 30 8.37 -0.54 2.52
N VAL A 31 8.34 -0.67 1.20
CA VAL A 31 7.32 -0.05 0.35
C VAL A 31 6.36 -1.15 -0.10
N PRO A 32 5.04 -0.96 0.04
CA PRO A 32 4.09 -2.00 -0.35
C PRO A 32 4.18 -2.28 -1.84
N ALA A 33 4.38 -3.56 -2.18
CA ALA A 33 4.43 -4.03 -3.56
C ALA A 33 3.02 -4.04 -4.19
N PRO A 34 2.88 -3.88 -5.52
CA PRO A 34 1.60 -4.11 -6.19
C PRO A 34 1.10 -5.54 -5.94
N ALA A 35 -0.22 -5.78 -6.05
CA ALA A 35 -0.74 -7.14 -5.96
C ALA A 35 -0.20 -8.01 -7.11
N LEU A 36 0.30 -9.19 -6.75
CA LEU A 36 0.81 -10.17 -7.68
C LEU A 36 -0.19 -11.31 -7.78
N CYS A 37 -1.11 -11.24 -8.76
CA CYS A 37 -2.18 -12.23 -8.94
C CYS A 37 -1.71 -13.59 -9.49
N GLY A 38 -0.40 -13.80 -9.64
CA GLY A 38 0.19 -15.08 -10.01
C GLY A 38 0.15 -16.12 -8.88
N ALA A 39 0.76 -17.29 -9.10
CA ALA A 39 0.88 -18.35 -8.09
C ALA A 39 -0.46 -18.76 -7.44
N GLY A 40 -1.54 -18.79 -8.23
CA GLY A 40 -2.89 -19.12 -7.71
C GLY A 40 -3.43 -18.13 -6.67
N GLY A 41 -2.90 -16.90 -6.61
CA GLY A 41 -3.30 -15.89 -5.64
C GLY A 41 -2.55 -15.95 -4.30
N ALA A 42 -1.54 -16.81 -4.17
CA ALA A 42 -0.78 -16.96 -2.93
C ALA A 42 0.00 -15.68 -2.52
N LEU A 43 0.21 -14.75 -3.47
CA LEU A 43 0.92 -13.49 -3.25
C LEU A 43 -0.01 -12.26 -3.19
N LEU A 44 -1.31 -12.49 -3.02
CA LEU A 44 -2.27 -11.40 -2.82
C LEU A 44 -2.09 -10.77 -1.43
N HIS A 45 -2.29 -9.45 -1.37
CA HIS A 45 -2.38 -8.74 -0.10
C HIS A 45 -3.62 -9.16 0.69
N ALA A 46 -3.55 -8.95 2.00
CA ALA A 46 -4.60 -9.28 2.93
C ALA A 46 -5.95 -8.61 2.58
N SER A 47 -7.08 -9.31 2.77
CA SER A 47 -8.43 -8.77 2.58
C SER A 47 -8.67 -7.49 3.38
N ASN A 48 -9.50 -6.58 2.89
CA ASN A 48 -9.93 -5.40 3.64
C ASN A 48 -10.73 -5.74 4.90
N THR A 49 -11.32 -6.94 4.98
CA THR A 49 -11.94 -7.47 6.21
C THR A 49 -10.93 -8.24 7.06
N ALA A 50 -11.08 -8.14 8.39
CA ALA A 50 -10.35 -8.95 9.35
C ALA A 50 -11.27 -10.00 10.01
N PRO A 51 -10.73 -11.03 10.70
CA PRO A 51 -11.54 -12.00 11.43
C PRO A 51 -12.38 -11.39 12.55
N LEU A 52 -11.95 -10.25 13.11
CA LEU A 52 -12.71 -9.50 14.11
C LEU A 52 -13.75 -8.61 13.40
N ALA A 53 -15.03 -8.81 13.72
CA ALA A 53 -16.11 -8.01 13.17
C ALA A 53 -15.91 -6.51 13.47
N GLY A 54 -16.13 -5.67 12.46
CA GLY A 54 -15.93 -4.22 12.55
C GLY A 54 -14.46 -3.75 12.47
N LEU A 55 -13.49 -4.67 12.38
CA LEU A 55 -12.09 -4.34 12.10
C LEU A 55 -11.77 -4.48 10.61
N TYR A 56 -11.22 -3.41 10.03
CA TYR A 56 -10.86 -3.34 8.62
C TYR A 56 -9.38 -3.01 8.42
N ARG A 57 -8.84 -3.45 7.29
CA ARG A 57 -7.48 -3.16 6.84
C ARG A 57 -7.54 -2.28 5.60
N VAL A 58 -6.80 -1.18 5.61
CA VAL A 58 -6.83 -0.16 4.56
C VAL A 58 -5.41 0.28 4.19
N GLY A 59 -5.22 0.63 2.92
CA GLY A 59 -3.97 1.19 2.40
C GLY A 59 -3.14 0.18 1.61
N GLY A 60 -1.89 0.53 1.32
CA GLY A 60 -1.05 -0.20 0.36
C GLY A 60 -0.65 -1.63 0.76
N TRP A 61 -0.78 -1.97 2.05
CA TRP A 61 -0.49 -3.31 2.59
C TRP A 61 -1.74 -4.20 2.68
N SER A 62 -2.86 -3.73 2.15
CA SER A 62 -4.13 -4.44 2.06
C SER A 62 -4.53 -4.57 0.61
N HIS A 63 -5.48 -5.43 0.30
CA HIS A 63 -6.13 -5.46 -1.00
C HIS A 63 -6.58 -4.03 -1.40
N PRO A 64 -6.37 -3.59 -2.66
CA PRO A 64 -5.80 -4.33 -3.81
C PRO A 64 -4.27 -4.27 -3.94
N GLY A 65 -3.53 -3.73 -2.97
CA GLY A 65 -2.07 -3.78 -2.89
C GLY A 65 -1.39 -2.41 -2.91
N GLY A 66 -0.11 -2.40 -3.22
CA GLY A 66 0.72 -1.19 -3.15
C GLY A 66 0.51 -0.18 -4.26
N GLY A 67 0.96 1.06 -3.99
CA GLY A 67 0.83 2.22 -4.88
C GLY A 67 -0.33 3.15 -4.51
N LEU A 68 -0.20 4.44 -4.84
CA LEU A 68 -1.20 5.47 -4.54
C LEU A 68 -2.61 5.13 -5.05
N PRO A 69 -2.81 4.62 -6.29
CA PRO A 69 -4.14 4.29 -6.77
C PRO A 69 -4.80 3.19 -5.92
N HIS A 70 -4.03 2.16 -5.57
CA HIS A 70 -4.54 1.03 -4.79
C HIS A 70 -4.81 1.41 -3.34
N ALA A 71 -4.00 2.28 -2.74
CA ALA A 71 -4.28 2.82 -1.41
C ALA A 71 -5.63 3.58 -1.39
N GLY A 72 -5.90 4.39 -2.41
CA GLY A 72 -7.18 5.08 -2.57
C GLY A 72 -8.36 4.11 -2.75
N MET A 73 -8.21 3.10 -3.62
CA MET A 73 -9.24 2.07 -3.82
C MET A 73 -9.50 1.26 -2.55
N SER A 74 -8.45 0.89 -1.81
CA SER A 74 -8.55 0.21 -0.52
C SER A 74 -9.41 1.01 0.47
N GLY A 75 -9.21 2.32 0.52
CA GLY A 75 -10.04 3.24 1.31
C GLY A 75 -11.49 3.26 0.88
N ALA A 76 -11.75 3.35 -0.43
CA ALA A 76 -13.11 3.33 -0.97
C ALA A 76 -13.83 1.99 -0.68
N LEU A 77 -13.13 0.86 -0.76
CA LEU A 77 -13.69 -0.46 -0.44
C LEU A 77 -14.07 -0.56 1.04
N VAL A 78 -13.17 -0.14 1.94
CA VAL A 78 -13.45 -0.14 3.38
C VAL A 78 -14.60 0.80 3.72
N ALA A 79 -14.66 1.98 3.10
CA ALA A 79 -15.79 2.90 3.28
C ALA A 79 -17.13 2.25 2.86
N GLY A 80 -17.16 1.53 1.73
CA GLY A 80 -18.32 0.76 1.29
C GLY A 80 -18.73 -0.32 2.29
N LEU A 81 -17.77 -1.08 2.83
CA LEU A 81 -18.04 -2.10 3.86
C LEU A 81 -18.61 -1.50 5.16
N ILE A 82 -18.18 -0.29 5.52
CA ILE A 82 -18.66 0.41 6.72
C ILE A 82 -20.09 0.94 6.52
N VAL A 83 -20.37 1.53 5.35
CA VAL A 83 -21.64 2.22 5.09
C VAL A 83 -22.74 1.24 4.66
N GLU A 84 -22.40 0.26 3.83
CA GLU A 84 -23.36 -0.67 3.20
C GLU A 84 -23.40 -2.04 3.89
N GLY A 85 -22.50 -2.29 4.83
CA GLY A 85 -22.41 -3.53 5.61
C GLY A 85 -21.40 -4.57 5.08
N GLU A 86 -21.11 -5.58 5.91
CA GLU A 86 -20.03 -6.57 5.68
C GLU A 86 -20.20 -7.44 4.43
N HIS A 87 -21.42 -7.50 3.88
CA HIS A 87 -21.74 -8.26 2.69
C HIS A 87 -21.71 -7.43 1.40
N TRP A 88 -21.35 -6.14 1.48
CA TRP A 88 -21.20 -5.27 0.32
C TRP A 88 -20.11 -5.77 -0.63
N ARG A 89 -20.35 -5.67 -1.94
CA ARG A 89 -19.47 -6.21 -3.00
C ARG A 89 -19.05 -5.18 -4.05
N GLY A 90 -19.33 -3.90 -3.83
CA GLY A 90 -19.10 -2.84 -4.80
C GLY A 90 -20.35 -1.99 -5.06
N SER A 91 -20.14 -0.79 -5.61
CA SER A 91 -21.22 0.03 -6.14
C SER A 91 -21.93 -0.68 -7.29
N ARG A 92 -23.23 -0.44 -7.45
CA ARG A 92 -24.01 -0.90 -8.61
C ARG A 92 -23.76 -0.03 -9.83
#